data_AF-A0A5P1F9P2-F1
#
_entry.id   AF-A0A5P1F9P2-F1
#
_cell.length_a   1.000
_cell.length_b   1.000
_cell.length_c   1.000
_cell.angle_alpha   90.00
_cell.angle_beta   90.00
_cell.angle_gamma   90.00
#
_symmetry.space_group_name_H-M   'P 1'
#
loop_
_entity.id
_entity.type
_entity.pdbx_description
1 polymer ?
#
loop_
_entity_poly.entity_id
_entity_poly.type
_entity_poly.pdbx_seq_one_letter_code
_entity_poly.pdbx_strand_id
1 'polypeptide(L)'
;MSVMGIDLNTLRPEPCVREKLQRDIEAHAVSVRSTKLSELSADCEKQLTEALSEPVESLFYASGIDAWTSITRLYQQEMQKALLGLAISLSGFELDQVFFNEILGNLKDYARNVVEKKSREEASKVLIRMKDR
;
A
#
# COMPACT_ATOMS: atom_id res chain seq x y z
N MET A 1 -12.55 29.52 -60.08
CA MET A 1 -12.98 28.41 -59.21
C MET A 1 -11.79 28.06 -58.34
N SER A 2 -11.96 28.17 -57.01
CA SER A 2 -10.87 28.06 -56.03
C SER A 2 -10.39 26.62 -55.92
N VAL A 3 -9.09 26.37 -56.07
CA VAL A 3 -8.49 25.06 -55.81
C VAL A 3 -8.38 24.91 -54.31
N MET A 4 -9.18 24.01 -53.75
CA MET A 4 -9.21 23.67 -52.34
C MET A 4 -7.86 23.06 -51.97
N GLY A 5 -7.03 23.83 -51.25
CA GLY A 5 -5.76 23.36 -50.72
C GLY A 5 -5.99 22.25 -49.72
N ILE A 6 -5.44 21.06 -49.99
CA ILE A 6 -5.49 19.93 -49.06
C ILE A 6 -4.55 20.28 -47.90
N ASP A 7 -5.12 20.44 -46.71
CA ASP A 7 -4.35 20.66 -45.49
C ASP A 7 -3.57 19.39 -45.14
N LEU A 8 -2.25 19.45 -45.37
CA LEU A 8 -1.29 18.37 -45.12
C LEU A 8 -1.21 17.97 -43.63
N ASN A 9 -1.83 18.73 -42.70
CA ASN A 9 -1.91 18.36 -41.30
C ASN A 9 -2.96 17.26 -40.99
N THR A 10 -3.77 16.85 -41.97
CA THR A 10 -4.79 15.81 -41.77
C THR A 10 -4.31 14.37 -41.98
N LEU A 11 -3.08 14.17 -42.47
CA LEU A 11 -2.51 12.84 -42.71
C LEU A 11 -1.46 12.50 -41.63
N ARG A 12 -1.90 12.36 -40.36
CA ARG A 12 -1.06 11.74 -39.34
C ARG A 12 -0.76 10.32 -39.81
N PRO A 13 0.50 9.95 -40.12
CA PRO A 13 0.80 8.60 -40.55
C PRO A 13 0.40 7.63 -39.44
N GLU A 14 -0.30 6.55 -39.80
CA GLU A 14 -0.51 5.43 -38.89
C GLU A 14 0.86 5.03 -38.32
N PRO A 15 1.00 4.91 -36.99
CA PRO A 15 2.29 4.57 -36.40
C PRO A 15 2.77 3.26 -36.99
N CYS A 16 4.04 3.21 -37.40
CA CYS A 16 4.57 2.04 -38.08
C CYS A 16 4.47 0.80 -37.17
N VAL A 17 4.44 -0.40 -37.73
CA VAL A 17 4.28 -1.66 -36.95
C VAL A 17 5.26 -1.73 -35.78
N ARG A 18 6.49 -1.21 -35.97
CA ARG A 18 7.51 -1.09 -34.92
C ARG A 18 7.07 -0.17 -33.77
N GLU A 19 6.53 1.00 -34.06
CA GLU A 19 6.03 1.94 -33.03
C GLU A 19 4.83 1.39 -32.28
N LYS A 20 3.95 0.65 -32.97
CA LYS A 20 2.84 -0.07 -32.33
C LYS A 20 3.36 -1.10 -31.34
N LEU A 21 4.28 -1.96 -31.79
CA LEU A 21 4.91 -2.97 -30.93
C LEU A 21 5.64 -2.36 -29.73
N GLN A 22 6.39 -1.28 -29.94
CA GLN A 22 7.09 -0.58 -28.85
C GLN A 22 6.11 -0.07 -27.79
N ARG A 23 5.03 0.60 -28.21
CA ARG A 23 4.00 1.09 -27.28
C ARG A 23 3.31 -0.05 -26.53
N ASP A 24 3.03 -1.15 -27.20
CA ASP A 24 2.37 -2.30 -26.57
C ASP A 24 3.28 -2.97 -25.52
N ILE A 25 4.58 -3.08 -25.80
CA ILE A 25 5.58 -3.58 -24.84
C ILE A 25 5.67 -2.66 -23.62
N GLU A 26 5.75 -1.34 -23.84
CA GLU A 26 5.81 -0.35 -22.76
C GLU A 26 4.53 -0.38 -21.90
N ALA A 27 3.36 -0.41 -22.53
CA ALA A 27 2.08 -0.52 -21.85
C ALA A 27 1.97 -1.83 -21.04
N HIS A 28 2.42 -2.94 -21.62
CA HIS A 28 2.46 -4.22 -20.92
C HIS A 28 3.42 -4.19 -19.72
N ALA A 29 4.62 -3.63 -19.89
CA ALA A 29 5.59 -3.48 -18.81
C ALA A 29 5.05 -2.62 -17.65
N VAL A 30 4.37 -1.51 -17.96
CA VAL A 30 3.69 -0.68 -16.94
C VAL A 30 2.60 -1.46 -16.21
N SER A 31 1.76 -2.20 -16.94
CA SER A 31 0.68 -3.01 -16.35
C SER A 31 1.22 -4.11 -15.42
N VAL A 32 2.22 -4.86 -15.88
CA VAL A 32 2.88 -5.90 -15.06
C VAL A 32 3.52 -5.28 -13.82
N ARG A 33 4.24 -4.16 -13.98
CA ARG A 33 4.85 -3.44 -12.86
C ARG A 33 3.80 -3.01 -11.84
N SER A 34 2.72 -2.36 -12.27
CA SER A 34 1.63 -1.90 -11.40
C SER A 34 0.97 -3.06 -10.66
N THR A 35 0.72 -4.18 -11.35
CA THR A 35 0.13 -5.37 -10.74
C THR A 35 1.04 -5.91 -9.65
N LYS A 36 2.35 -6.02 -9.93
CA LYS A 36 3.29 -6.59 -8.98
C LYS A 36 3.50 -5.71 -7.75
N LEU A 37 3.47 -4.39 -7.92
CA LEU A 37 3.54 -3.43 -6.83
C LEU A 37 2.30 -3.49 -5.92
N SER A 38 1.12 -3.68 -6.53
CA SER A 38 -0.13 -3.86 -5.79
C SER A 38 -0.09 -5.15 -4.96
N GLU A 39 0.37 -6.26 -5.53
CA GLU A 39 0.57 -7.53 -4.81
C GLU A 39 1.52 -7.37 -3.62
N LEU A 40 2.70 -6.74 -3.82
CA LEU A 40 3.66 -6.51 -2.74
C LEU A 40 3.10 -5.64 -1.62
N SER A 41 2.29 -4.63 -1.98
CA SER A 41 1.64 -3.75 -1.01
C SER A 41 0.60 -4.53 -0.19
N ALA A 42 -0.25 -5.32 -0.86
CA ALA A 42 -1.26 -6.15 -0.21
C ALA A 42 -0.65 -7.22 0.71
N ASP A 43 0.47 -7.83 0.31
CA ASP A 43 1.20 -8.78 1.16
C ASP A 43 1.74 -8.11 2.42
N CYS A 44 2.25 -6.88 2.30
CA CYS A 44 2.70 -6.07 3.45
C CYS A 44 1.54 -5.70 4.38
N GLU A 45 0.41 -5.26 3.83
CA GLU A 45 -0.81 -4.97 4.59
C GLU A 45 -1.32 -6.19 5.37
N LYS A 46 -1.30 -7.37 4.73
CA LYS A 46 -1.66 -8.64 5.37
C LYS A 46 -0.72 -8.96 6.53
N GLN A 47 0.59 -8.86 6.33
CA GLN A 47 1.58 -9.11 7.39
C GLN A 47 1.40 -8.16 8.58
N LEU A 48 1.15 -6.88 8.32
CA LEU A 48 0.87 -5.89 9.38
C LEU A 48 -0.44 -6.22 10.11
N THR A 49 -1.47 -6.65 9.39
CA THR A 49 -2.72 -7.07 10.02
C THR A 49 -2.50 -8.24 10.98
N GLU A 50 -1.77 -9.26 10.55
CA GLU A 50 -1.45 -10.43 11.37
C GLU A 50 -0.58 -10.05 12.58
N ALA A 51 0.45 -9.22 12.37
CA ALA A 51 1.38 -8.83 13.43
C ALA A 51 0.81 -7.82 14.45
N LEU A 52 -0.22 -7.06 14.07
CA LEU A 52 -0.82 -6.05 14.95
C LEU A 52 -2.11 -6.52 15.60
N SER A 53 -2.96 -7.29 14.90
CA SER A 53 -4.34 -7.54 15.35
C SER A 53 -4.42 -8.26 16.70
N GLU A 54 -3.93 -9.49 16.77
CA GLU A 54 -3.98 -10.31 17.99
C GLU A 54 -3.13 -9.72 19.13
N PRO A 55 -1.92 -9.19 18.88
CA PRO A 55 -1.15 -8.58 19.96
C PRO A 55 -1.80 -7.32 20.54
N VAL A 56 -2.45 -6.48 19.74
CA VAL A 56 -3.19 -5.30 20.25
C VAL A 56 -4.34 -5.74 21.16
N GLU A 57 -5.13 -6.73 20.75
CA GLU A 57 -6.20 -7.30 21.59
C GLU A 57 -5.64 -7.86 22.91
N SER A 58 -4.55 -8.63 22.83
CA SER A 58 -3.89 -9.21 24.00
C SER A 58 -3.35 -8.14 24.95
N LEU A 59 -2.80 -7.04 24.43
CA LEU A 59 -2.32 -5.92 25.22
C LEU A 59 -3.46 -5.22 25.95
N PHE A 60 -4.63 -5.03 25.31
CA PHE A 60 -5.81 -4.50 26.01
C PHE A 60 -6.41 -5.47 27.03
N TYR A 61 -6.24 -6.78 26.84
CA TYR A 61 -6.67 -7.77 27.80
C TYR A 61 -5.75 -7.83 29.03
N ALA A 62 -4.44 -7.84 28.82
CA ALA A 62 -3.44 -8.08 29.86
C ALA A 62 -2.91 -6.79 30.52
N SER A 63 -2.73 -5.72 29.76
CA SER A 63 -2.12 -4.47 30.26
C SER A 63 -3.19 -3.47 30.67
N GLY A 64 -3.03 -2.92 31.88
CA GLY A 64 -3.77 -1.76 32.36
C GLY A 64 -3.22 -0.46 31.76
N ILE A 65 -2.83 0.48 32.62
CA ILE A 65 -2.39 1.85 32.26
C ILE A 65 -1.30 1.91 31.15
N ASP A 66 -0.44 0.90 31.03
CA ASP A 66 0.68 0.88 30.06
C ASP A 66 0.36 0.24 28.69
N ALA A 67 -0.91 -0.16 28.45
CA ALA A 67 -1.31 -0.80 27.19
C ALA A 67 -0.97 0.08 25.98
N TRP A 68 -1.23 1.38 26.07
CA TRP A 68 -1.00 2.31 24.96
C TRP A 68 0.47 2.46 24.59
N THR A 69 1.35 2.55 25.59
CA THR A 69 2.80 2.59 25.38
C THR A 69 3.30 1.32 24.70
N SER A 70 2.77 0.16 25.12
CA SER A 70 3.12 -1.15 24.54
C SER A 70 2.65 -1.28 23.10
N ILE A 71 1.42 -0.84 22.79
CA ILE A 71 0.86 -0.81 21.43
C ILE A 71 1.67 0.11 20.53
N THR A 72 2.06 1.29 21.03
CA THR A 72 2.87 2.24 20.26
C THR A 72 4.23 1.65 19.89
N ARG A 73 4.89 0.97 20.84
CA ARG A 73 6.16 0.28 20.58
C ARG A 73 6.00 -0.86 19.58
N LEU A 74 4.98 -1.69 19.74
CA LEU A 74 4.65 -2.78 18.80
C LEU A 74 4.44 -2.23 17.38
N TYR A 75 3.61 -1.20 17.24
CA TYR A 75 3.35 -0.55 15.96
C TYR A 75 4.64 -0.07 15.29
N GLN A 76 5.53 0.59 16.04
CA GLN A 76 6.80 1.08 15.50
C GLN A 76 7.71 -0.06 15.03
N GLN A 77 7.80 -1.15 15.80
CA GLN A 77 8.62 -2.32 15.46
C GLN A 77 8.12 -3.03 14.20
N GLU A 78 6.82 -3.33 14.14
CA GLU A 78 6.24 -4.02 12.99
C GLU A 78 6.24 -3.14 11.74
N MET A 79 6.01 -1.83 11.86
CA MET A 79 6.19 -0.91 10.74
C MET A 79 7.62 -0.88 10.25
N GLN A 80 8.62 -0.78 11.12
CA GLN A 80 10.03 -0.79 10.69
C GLN A 80 10.37 -2.08 9.93
N LYS A 81 9.92 -3.23 10.43
CA LYS A 81 10.13 -4.53 9.80
C LYS A 81 9.46 -4.61 8.43
N ALA A 82 8.19 -4.20 8.32
CA ALA A 82 7.46 -4.17 7.06
C ALA A 82 8.14 -3.25 6.03
N LEU A 83 8.60 -2.07 6.46
CA LEU A 83 9.28 -1.11 5.58
C LEU A 83 10.63 -1.62 5.06
N LEU A 84 11.40 -2.31 5.89
CA LEU A 84 12.65 -2.94 5.44
C LEU A 84 12.36 -4.03 4.41
N GLY A 85 11.37 -4.90 4.66
CA GLY A 85 10.97 -5.95 3.72
C GLY A 85 10.46 -5.38 2.39
N LEU A 86 9.66 -4.32 2.46
CA LEU A 86 9.15 -3.62 1.29
C LEU A 86 10.29 -2.97 0.49
N ALA A 87 11.20 -2.23 1.14
CA ALA A 87 12.33 -1.60 0.47
C ALA A 87 13.22 -2.62 -0.26
N ILE A 88 13.47 -3.78 0.34
CA ILE A 88 14.21 -4.88 -0.31
C ILE A 88 13.45 -5.36 -1.54
N SER A 89 12.15 -5.59 -1.43
CA SER A 89 11.29 -6.08 -2.51
C SER A 89 11.16 -5.08 -3.66
N LEU A 90 11.16 -3.77 -3.34
CA LEU A 90 11.03 -2.68 -4.31
C LEU A 90 12.36 -2.27 -4.96
N SER A 91 13.50 -2.73 -4.46
CA SER A 91 14.83 -2.34 -4.97
C SER A 91 15.04 -2.60 -6.47
N GLY A 92 14.31 -3.57 -7.05
CA GLY A 92 14.36 -3.89 -8.48
C GLY A 92 13.40 -3.11 -9.38
N PHE A 93 12.56 -2.22 -8.84
CA PHE A 93 11.41 -1.65 -9.57
C PHE A 93 11.64 -0.28 -10.24
N GLU A 94 12.86 0.27 -10.20
CA GLU A 94 13.18 1.61 -10.76
C GLU A 94 12.15 2.69 -10.40
N LEU A 95 11.69 2.68 -9.14
CA LEU A 95 10.67 3.61 -8.67
C LEU A 95 11.29 4.97 -8.35
N ASP A 96 10.56 6.04 -8.70
CA ASP A 96 10.90 7.37 -8.21
C ASP A 96 10.55 7.53 -6.72
N GLN A 97 11.15 8.55 -6.11
CA GLN A 97 10.98 8.82 -4.68
C GLN A 97 9.54 9.21 -4.31
N VAL A 98 8.79 9.82 -5.23
CA VAL A 98 7.41 10.27 -4.98
C VAL A 98 6.51 9.06 -4.84
N PHE A 99 6.58 8.14 -5.79
CA PHE A 99 5.81 6.91 -5.79
C PHE A 99 6.19 5.99 -4.60
N PHE A 100 7.48 5.90 -4.26
CA PHE A 100 7.91 5.19 -3.06
C PHE A 100 7.30 5.77 -1.77
N ASN A 101 7.27 7.10 -1.66
CA ASN A 101 6.68 7.79 -0.51
C ASN A 101 5.16 7.64 -0.44
N GLU A 102 4.48 7.52 -1.59
CA GLU A 102 3.04 7.24 -1.66
C GLU A 102 2.72 5.86 -1.09
N ILE A 103 3.42 4.81 -1.52
CA ILE A 103 3.25 3.45 -0.96
C ILE A 103 3.50 3.46 0.55
N LEU A 104 4.56 4.13 1.00
CA LEU A 104 4.89 4.29 2.41
C LEU A 104 3.77 4.97 3.20
N GLY A 105 3.17 6.04 2.64
CA GLY A 105 2.05 6.76 3.25
C GLY A 105 0.83 5.86 3.41
N ASN A 106 0.43 5.19 2.33
CA ASN A 106 -0.70 4.27 2.32
C ASN A 106 -0.54 3.16 3.37
N LEU A 107 0.66 2.58 3.48
CA LEU A 107 0.93 1.51 4.45
C LEU A 107 0.85 2.00 5.90
N LYS A 108 1.34 3.23 6.17
CA LYS A 108 1.24 3.84 7.51
C LYS A 108 -0.21 4.07 7.91
N ASP A 109 -1.03 4.58 6.99
CA ASP A 109 -2.45 4.83 7.24
C ASP A 109 -3.21 3.52 7.42
N TYR A 110 -2.90 2.50 6.62
CA TYR A 110 -3.46 1.16 6.77
C TYR A 110 -3.17 0.58 8.17
N ALA A 111 -1.90 0.56 8.58
CA ALA A 111 -1.51 0.01 9.88
C ALA A 111 -2.14 0.77 11.05
N ARG A 112 -2.28 2.11 10.93
CA ARG A 112 -2.99 2.91 11.93
C ARG A 112 -4.45 2.49 12.03
N ASN A 113 -5.12 2.29 10.90
CA ASN A 113 -6.51 1.85 10.86
C ASN A 113 -6.69 0.46 11.51
N VAL A 114 -5.75 -0.47 11.30
CA VAL A 114 -5.77 -1.78 11.99
C VAL A 114 -5.77 -1.60 13.51
N VAL A 115 -4.83 -0.82 14.05
CA VAL A 115 -4.74 -0.55 15.50
C VAL A 115 -5.99 0.15 16.01
N GLU A 116 -6.50 1.14 15.28
CA GLU A 116 -7.69 1.90 15.64
C GLU A 116 -8.95 1.03 15.68
N LYS A 117 -9.14 0.19 14.66
CA LYS A 117 -10.23 -0.77 14.59
C LYS A 117 -10.20 -1.74 15.76
N LYS A 118 -9.03 -2.33 16.05
CA LYS A 118 -8.87 -3.21 17.22
C LYS A 118 -9.12 -2.50 18.53
N SER A 119 -8.62 -1.28 18.69
CA SER A 119 -8.86 -0.48 19.89
C SER A 119 -10.37 -0.23 20.12
N ARG A 120 -11.14 0.05 19.06
CA ARG A 120 -12.61 0.19 19.15
C ARG A 120 -13.33 -1.11 19.50
N GLU A 121 -12.93 -2.22 18.87
CA GLU A 121 -13.47 -3.54 19.16
C GLU A 121 -13.26 -3.89 20.64
N GLU A 122 -12.08 -3.61 21.18
CA GLU A 122 -11.73 -3.88 22.58
C GLU A 122 -12.44 -2.94 23.56
N ALA A 123 -12.58 -1.66 23.22
CA ALA A 123 -13.37 -0.71 24.01
C ALA A 123 -14.84 -1.17 24.16
N SER A 124 -15.41 -1.77 23.12
CA SER A 124 -16.79 -2.29 23.13
C SER A 124 -16.96 -3.51 24.04
N LYS A 125 -15.86 -4.22 24.37
CA LYS A 125 -15.84 -5.42 25.23
C LYS A 125 -15.56 -5.10 26.71
N VAL A 126 -15.30 -3.83 27.07
CA VAL A 126 -14.87 -3.44 28.43
C VAL A 126 -15.86 -3.89 29.50
N LEU A 127 -17.17 -3.68 29.32
CA LEU A 127 -18.17 -4.05 30.32
C LEU A 127 -18.22 -5.56 30.58
N ILE A 128 -18.01 -6.38 29.55
CA ILE A 128 -17.96 -7.85 29.68
C ILE A 128 -16.71 -8.23 30.50
N ARG A 129 -15.56 -7.67 30.15
CA ARG A 129 -14.30 -7.93 30.87
C ARG A 129 -14.29 -7.45 32.32
N MET A 130 -15.02 -6.39 32.63
CA MET A 130 -15.17 -5.92 34.01
C MET A 130 -15.99 -6.88 34.87
N LYS A 131 -16.81 -7.75 34.27
CA LYS A 131 -17.61 -8.74 35.00
C LYS A 131 -16.85 -10.05 35.24
N ASP A 132 -15.93 -10.38 34.34
CA ASP A 132 -15.09 -11.58 34.44
C ASP A 132 -13.86 -11.38 35.37
N ARG A 133 -13.58 -10.14 35.75
CA ARG A 133 -12.51 -9.74 36.69
C ARG A 133 -13.08 -9.54 38.09
#